data_AF-A0A2I0SSV3-F1
#
_entry.id   AF-A0A2I0SSV3-F1
#
_cell.length_a   1.000
_cell.length_b   1.000
_cell.length_c   1.000
_cell.angle_alpha   90.00
_cell.angle_beta   90.00
_cell.angle_gamma   90.00
#
_symmetry.space_group_name_H-M   'P 1'
#
loop_
_entity.id
_entity.type
_entity.pdbx_description
1 polymer ?
#
loop_
_entity_poly.entity_id
_entity_poly.type
_entity_poly.pdbx_seq_one_letter_code
_entity_poly.pdbx_strand_id
1 'polypeptide(L)'
;MFRSAPDTRSVWAGLPAEVLEAVARCDTERLEVERSRVAPALRERITTPVYSVADRFASWERVVRRMEPGWSSDDFYPISAYENDLDSRDSLEQLMPGLPAEAREGALGQLLAQLDERFAAASVPDPERSLRAWVRPTKERPEAELAQWWKRRPLRDPWD
;
A
#
# COMPACT_ATOMS: atom_id res chain seq x y z
N MET A 1 14.25 1.12 1.35
CA MET A 1 13.08 0.51 0.71
C MET A 1 12.59 -0.73 1.46
N PHE A 2 13.24 -1.89 1.32
CA PHE A 2 12.64 -3.17 1.77
C PHE A 2 12.99 -3.65 3.19
N ARG A 3 13.44 -2.79 4.11
CA ARG A 3 14.04 -3.22 5.40
C ARG A 3 13.06 -3.98 6.34
N SER A 4 11.79 -4.11 5.97
CA SER A 4 10.78 -4.94 6.64
C SER A 4 9.77 -5.55 5.67
N ALA A 5 10.17 -5.74 4.40
CA ALA A 5 9.33 -6.26 3.33
C ALA A 5 10.12 -7.32 2.52
N PRO A 6 10.49 -8.47 3.16
CA PRO A 6 11.29 -9.51 2.52
C PRO A 6 10.64 -10.12 1.28
N ASP A 7 9.32 -10.27 1.25
CA ASP A 7 8.61 -10.92 0.14
C ASP A 7 8.65 -9.99 -1.08
N THR A 8 8.37 -8.71 -0.88
CA THR A 8 8.52 -7.65 -1.88
C THR A 8 9.96 -7.59 -2.38
N ARG A 9 10.95 -7.62 -1.49
CA ARG A 9 12.37 -7.63 -1.88
C ARG A 9 12.72 -8.82 -2.76
N SER A 10 12.24 -10.01 -2.38
CA SER A 10 12.50 -11.25 -3.09
C SER A 10 11.89 -11.21 -4.49
N VAL A 11 10.63 -10.78 -4.59
CA VAL A 11 9.93 -10.60 -5.87
C VAL A 11 10.67 -9.58 -6.73
N TRP A 12 11.02 -8.41 -6.20
CA TRP A 12 11.74 -7.37 -6.95
C TRP A 12 13.08 -7.84 -7.52
N ALA A 13 13.80 -8.68 -6.77
CA ALA A 13 15.09 -9.22 -7.21
C ALA A 13 14.96 -10.20 -8.39
N GLY A 14 13.78 -10.78 -8.60
CA GLY A 14 13.49 -11.73 -9.69
C GLY A 14 12.62 -11.16 -10.81
N LEU A 15 12.31 -9.85 -10.80
CA LEU A 15 11.49 -9.26 -11.85
C LEU A 15 12.24 -9.21 -13.18
N PRO A 16 11.58 -9.57 -14.30
CA PRO A 16 12.15 -9.37 -15.63
C PRO A 16 12.44 -7.88 -15.93
N ALA A 17 13.39 -7.62 -16.81
CA ALA A 17 13.83 -6.26 -17.14
C ALA A 17 12.68 -5.40 -17.71
N GLU A 18 11.84 -6.00 -18.55
CA GLU A 18 10.66 -5.35 -19.12
C GLU A 18 9.64 -4.92 -18.07
N VAL A 19 9.49 -5.70 -17.00
CA VAL A 19 8.61 -5.36 -15.87
C VAL A 19 9.22 -4.22 -15.05
N LEU A 20 10.53 -4.28 -14.79
CA LEU A 20 11.26 -3.22 -14.09
C LEU A 20 11.21 -1.88 -14.86
N GLU A 21 11.32 -1.92 -16.19
CA GLU A 21 11.18 -0.72 -17.04
C GLU A 21 9.77 -0.15 -17.01
N ALA A 22 8.73 -1.00 -17.04
CA ALA A 22 7.35 -0.56 -16.93
C ALA A 22 7.08 0.09 -15.55
N VAL A 23 7.57 -0.53 -14.48
CA VAL A 23 7.51 0.05 -13.13
C VAL A 23 8.23 1.40 -13.06
N ALA A 24 9.43 1.49 -13.62
CA ALA A 24 10.20 2.74 -13.64
C ALA A 24 9.48 3.87 -14.40
N ARG A 25 8.72 3.53 -15.44
CA ARG A 25 7.86 4.49 -16.16
C ARG A 25 6.74 5.01 -15.26
N CYS A 26 6.02 4.12 -14.58
CA CYS A 26 4.99 4.53 -13.62
C CYS A 26 5.57 5.41 -12.49
N ASP A 27 6.76 5.07 -11.99
CA ASP A 27 7.46 5.85 -10.97
C ASP A 27 7.89 7.23 -11.49
N THR A 28 8.28 7.33 -12.77
CA THR A 28 8.64 8.60 -13.41
C THR A 28 7.41 9.51 -13.56
N GLU A 29 6.29 8.97 -14.06
CA GLU A 29 5.03 9.71 -14.16
C GLU A 29 4.56 10.20 -12.78
N ARG A 30 4.71 9.35 -11.76
CA ARG A 30 4.39 9.74 -10.38
C ARG A 30 5.30 10.86 -9.88
N LEU A 31 6.59 10.78 -10.14
CA LEU A 31 7.56 11.80 -9.76
C LEU A 31 7.25 13.15 -10.40
N GLU A 32 6.81 13.16 -11.67
CA GLU A 32 6.39 14.39 -12.35
C GLU A 32 5.18 15.04 -11.68
N VAL A 33 4.16 14.24 -11.33
CA VAL A 33 2.99 14.73 -10.59
C VAL A 33 3.40 15.31 -9.24
N GLU A 34 4.29 14.64 -8.50
CA GLU A 34 4.78 15.13 -7.21
C GLU A 34 5.58 16.43 -7.35
N ARG A 35 6.46 16.52 -8.36
CA ARG A 35 7.22 17.74 -8.67
C ARG A 35 6.31 18.91 -9.07
N SER A 36 5.21 18.66 -9.78
CA SER A 36 4.27 19.71 -10.17
C SER A 36 3.61 20.41 -8.98
N ARG A 37 3.51 19.71 -7.83
CA ARG A 37 2.84 20.18 -6.61
C ARG A 37 3.75 20.92 -5.64
N VAL A 38 5.06 20.94 -5.90
CA VAL A 38 6.03 21.62 -5.04
C VAL A 38 6.57 22.90 -5.67
N ALA A 39 7.05 23.80 -4.81
CA ALA A 39 7.70 25.04 -5.21
C ALA A 39 8.90 24.75 -6.14
N PRO A 40 9.20 25.61 -7.14
CA PRO A 40 10.27 25.38 -8.10
C PRO A 40 11.62 25.01 -7.47
N ALA A 41 12.00 25.67 -6.36
CA ALA A 41 13.25 25.42 -5.65
C ALA A 41 13.36 24.01 -5.03
N LEU A 42 12.24 23.30 -4.84
CA LEU A 42 12.23 21.94 -4.31
C LEU A 42 12.10 20.87 -5.40
N ARG A 43 11.71 21.23 -6.63
CA ARG A 43 11.45 20.26 -7.71
C ARG A 43 12.68 19.41 -8.04
N GLU A 44 13.83 20.07 -8.19
CA GLU A 44 15.08 19.41 -8.56
C GLU A 44 15.65 18.54 -7.43
N ARG A 45 15.24 18.80 -6.18
CA ARG A 45 15.68 18.05 -5.01
C ARG A 45 14.94 16.72 -4.82
N ILE A 46 13.77 16.56 -5.45
CA ILE A 46 13.00 15.32 -5.40
C ILE A 46 13.43 14.49 -6.61
N THR A 47 14.28 13.49 -6.39
CA THR A 47 14.86 12.64 -7.46
C THR A 47 14.17 11.29 -7.60
N THR A 48 13.34 10.91 -6.63
CA THR A 48 12.57 9.68 -6.60
C THR A 48 11.17 10.00 -6.06
N PRO A 49 10.11 9.32 -6.54
CA PRO A 49 8.79 9.53 -5.99
C PRO A 49 8.77 9.15 -4.51
N VAL A 50 8.01 9.89 -3.69
CA VAL A 50 7.84 9.62 -2.25
C VAL A 50 7.21 8.26 -2.03
N TYR A 51 6.27 7.90 -2.90
CA TYR A 51 5.70 6.57 -2.98
C TYR A 51 5.94 6.07 -4.39
N SER A 52 6.96 5.22 -4.55
CA SER A 52 7.15 4.41 -5.75
C SER A 52 6.22 3.19 -5.74
N VAL A 53 6.15 2.43 -6.83
CA VAL A 53 5.44 1.14 -6.86
C VAL A 53 6.02 0.18 -5.81
N ALA A 54 7.35 0.08 -5.74
CA ALA A 54 8.03 -0.77 -4.76
C ALA A 54 7.75 -0.36 -3.31
N ASP A 55 7.72 0.94 -3.00
CA ASP A 55 7.44 1.42 -1.65
C ASP A 55 6.00 1.12 -1.23
N ARG A 56 5.04 1.18 -2.16
CA ARG A 56 3.65 0.81 -1.88
C ARG A 56 3.51 -0.67 -1.56
N PHE A 57 4.13 -1.55 -2.35
CA PHE A 57 4.19 -2.99 -2.03
C PHE A 57 4.85 -3.22 -0.67
N ALA A 58 5.98 -2.55 -0.41
CA ALA A 58 6.68 -2.70 0.85
C ALA A 58 5.90 -2.15 2.05
N SER A 59 5.11 -1.09 1.89
CA SER A 59 4.21 -0.59 2.94
C SER A 59 3.09 -1.58 3.21
N TRP A 60 2.48 -2.11 2.15
CA TRP A 60 1.41 -3.10 2.26
C TRP A 60 1.90 -4.38 2.95
N GLU A 61 3.04 -4.92 2.54
CA GLU A 61 3.63 -6.08 3.22
C GLU A 61 3.95 -5.78 4.70
N ARG A 62 4.46 -4.58 5.01
CA ARG A 62 4.83 -4.23 6.38
C ARG A 62 3.62 -4.23 7.32
N VAL A 63 2.49 -3.67 6.89
CA VAL A 63 1.28 -3.67 7.72
C VAL A 63 0.73 -5.08 7.87
N VAL A 64 0.68 -5.87 6.79
CA VAL A 64 0.23 -7.28 6.83
C VAL A 64 1.05 -8.08 7.82
N ARG A 65 2.39 -8.05 7.69
CA ARG A 65 3.31 -8.77 8.58
C ARG A 65 3.19 -8.36 10.04
N ARG A 66 2.82 -7.12 10.31
CA ARG A 66 2.61 -6.62 11.67
C ARG A 66 1.28 -7.07 12.25
N MET A 67 0.26 -7.23 11.41
CA MET A 67 -1.06 -7.71 11.82
C MET A 67 -1.08 -9.24 12.03
N GLU A 68 -0.29 -10.00 11.29
CA GLU A 68 -0.25 -11.48 11.33
C GLU A 68 -0.11 -12.10 12.74
N PRO A 69 0.83 -11.68 13.61
CA PRO A 69 0.91 -12.21 14.97
C PRO A 69 -0.22 -11.72 15.88
N GLY A 70 -1.03 -10.76 15.43
CA GLY A 70 -1.92 -9.96 16.26
C GLY A 70 -1.16 -8.87 17.00
N TRP A 71 -1.85 -7.75 17.25
CA TRP A 71 -1.33 -6.66 18.08
C TRP A 71 -1.44 -7.03 19.56
N SER A 72 -0.37 -6.86 20.32
CA SER A 72 -0.37 -6.98 21.78
C SER A 72 -0.89 -5.70 22.45
N SER A 73 -1.03 -5.70 23.78
CA SER A 73 -1.41 -4.50 24.54
C SER A 73 -0.35 -3.41 24.54
N ASP A 74 0.90 -3.76 24.29
CA ASP A 74 2.04 -2.85 24.36
C ASP A 74 2.45 -2.35 22.96
N ASP A 75 1.85 -2.90 21.91
CA ASP A 75 2.09 -2.45 20.55
C ASP A 75 1.30 -1.17 20.27
N PHE A 76 1.99 -0.19 19.70
CA PHE A 76 1.39 1.04 19.22
C PHE A 76 1.56 1.20 17.72
N TYR A 77 0.47 1.51 17.03
CA TYR A 77 0.50 1.87 15.62
C TYR A 77 -0.43 3.04 15.36
N PRO A 78 0.10 4.21 14.98
CA PRO A 78 -0.73 5.38 14.73
C PRO A 78 -1.79 5.07 13.67
N ILE A 79 -3.03 5.50 13.93
CA ILE A 79 -4.13 5.34 12.96
C ILE A 79 -3.82 5.99 11.61
N SER A 80 -3.06 7.08 11.60
CA SER A 80 -2.58 7.73 10.37
C SER A 80 -1.55 6.90 9.61
N ALA A 81 -0.75 6.08 10.29
CA ALA A 81 0.14 5.12 9.63
C ALA A 81 -0.66 3.99 8.99
N TYR A 82 -1.69 3.48 9.67
CA TYR A 82 -2.61 2.49 9.13
C TYR A 82 -3.38 3.03 7.91
N GLU A 83 -3.88 4.26 7.98
CA GLU A 83 -4.49 4.96 6.83
C GLU A 83 -3.55 5.01 5.62
N ASN A 84 -2.28 5.41 5.83
CA ASN A 84 -1.29 5.50 4.75
C ASN A 84 -1.01 4.13 4.09
N ASP A 85 -1.07 3.04 4.85
CA ASP A 85 -0.89 1.70 4.29
C ASP A 85 -2.10 1.26 3.45
N LEU A 86 -3.32 1.55 3.90
CA LEU A 86 -4.54 1.29 3.13
C LEU A 86 -4.61 2.16 1.86
N ASP A 87 -4.21 3.43 1.94
CA ASP A 87 -4.07 4.31 0.77
C ASP A 87 -3.00 3.81 -0.22
N SER A 88 -1.92 3.22 0.30
CA SER A 88 -0.91 2.56 -0.53
C SER A 88 -1.51 1.38 -1.28
N ARG A 89 -2.43 0.63 -0.65
CA ARG A 89 -3.14 -0.48 -1.31
C ARG A 89 -4.17 0.01 -2.34
N ASP A 90 -4.93 1.07 -2.08
CA ASP A 90 -5.80 1.73 -3.08
C ASP A 90 -4.98 2.16 -4.29
N SER A 91 -3.80 2.75 -4.05
CA SER A 91 -2.91 3.18 -5.13
C SER A 91 -2.42 2.01 -5.97
N LEU A 92 -2.13 0.85 -5.36
CA LEU A 92 -1.75 -0.36 -6.11
C LEU A 92 -2.92 -0.87 -6.98
N GLU A 93 -4.16 -0.80 -6.51
CA GLU A 93 -5.34 -1.15 -7.32
C GLU A 93 -5.43 -0.30 -8.59
N GLN A 94 -5.09 0.98 -8.50
CA GLN A 94 -5.11 1.91 -9.63
C GLN A 94 -3.91 1.75 -10.56
N LEU A 95 -2.72 1.46 -10.01
CA LEU A 95 -1.48 1.36 -10.78
C LEU A 95 -1.35 0.03 -11.51
N MET A 96 -1.76 -1.07 -10.88
CA MET A 96 -1.57 -2.42 -11.43
C MET A 96 -2.16 -2.57 -12.84
N PRO A 97 -3.38 -2.12 -13.17
CA PRO A 97 -3.94 -2.20 -14.53
C PRO A 97 -3.10 -1.52 -15.62
N GLY A 98 -2.26 -0.53 -15.27
CA GLY A 98 -1.37 0.15 -16.22
C GLY A 98 -0.08 -0.62 -16.53
N LEU A 99 0.22 -1.69 -15.79
CA LEU A 99 1.40 -2.52 -16.02
C LEU A 99 1.15 -3.58 -17.11
N PRO A 100 2.22 -4.08 -17.77
CA PRO A 100 2.13 -5.21 -18.69
C PRO A 100 1.43 -6.43 -18.07
N ALA A 101 0.77 -7.24 -18.91
CA ALA A 101 0.06 -8.43 -18.44
C ALA A 101 0.99 -9.39 -17.67
N GLU A 102 2.23 -9.51 -18.11
CA GLU A 102 3.30 -10.29 -17.50
C GLU A 102 3.57 -9.87 -16.05
N ALA A 103 3.47 -8.58 -15.75
CA ALA A 103 3.60 -8.06 -14.40
C ALA A 103 2.33 -8.33 -13.57
N ARG A 104 1.16 -8.06 -14.17
CA ARG A 104 -0.16 -8.16 -13.51
C ARG A 104 -0.56 -9.60 -13.19
N GLU A 105 -0.23 -10.54 -14.06
CA GLU A 105 -0.57 -11.96 -13.93
C GLU A 105 0.61 -12.78 -13.37
N GLY A 106 1.82 -12.22 -13.43
CA GLY A 106 3.04 -12.80 -12.88
C GLY A 106 3.30 -12.41 -11.43
N ALA A 107 4.58 -12.21 -11.12
CA ALA A 107 5.06 -12.14 -9.73
C ALA A 107 4.48 -10.97 -8.92
N LEU A 108 4.21 -9.81 -9.53
CA LEU A 108 3.63 -8.67 -8.81
C LEU A 108 2.16 -8.90 -8.48
N GLY A 109 1.37 -9.42 -9.43
CA GLY A 109 -0.02 -9.78 -9.17
C GLY A 109 -0.17 -10.86 -8.11
N GLN A 110 0.66 -11.90 -8.19
CA GLN A 110 0.68 -12.98 -7.21
C GLN A 110 1.07 -12.49 -5.82
N LEU A 111 2.09 -11.63 -5.72
CA LEU A 111 2.47 -11.01 -4.44
C LEU A 111 1.31 -10.19 -3.87
N LEU A 112 0.68 -9.33 -4.67
CA LEU A 112 -0.42 -8.48 -4.20
C LEU A 112 -1.59 -9.33 -3.68
N ALA A 113 -1.98 -10.37 -4.43
CA ALA A 113 -3.05 -11.29 -4.03
C ALA A 113 -2.72 -12.03 -2.72
N GLN A 114 -1.48 -12.51 -2.56
CA GLN A 114 -1.03 -13.15 -1.32
C GLN A 114 -1.06 -12.20 -0.12
N LEU A 115 -0.62 -10.95 -0.30
CA LEU A 115 -0.67 -9.95 0.75
C LEU A 115 -2.11 -9.61 1.13
N ASP A 116 -3.02 -9.51 0.16
CA ASP A 116 -4.45 -9.25 0.40
C ASP A 116 -5.12 -10.40 1.17
N GLU A 117 -4.80 -11.65 0.82
CA GLU A 117 -5.29 -12.83 1.53
C GLU A 117 -4.80 -12.85 2.98
N ARG A 118 -3.51 -12.59 3.19
CA ARG A 118 -2.90 -12.52 4.52
C ARG A 118 -3.46 -11.37 5.35
N PHE A 119 -3.69 -10.21 4.73
CA PHE A 119 -4.38 -9.08 5.37
C PHE A 119 -5.78 -9.49 5.83
N ALA A 120 -6.56 -10.13 4.94
CA ALA A 120 -7.91 -10.57 5.25
C ALA A 120 -7.92 -11.58 6.40
N ALA A 121 -6.96 -12.52 6.43
CA ALA A 121 -6.81 -13.49 7.50
C ALA A 121 -6.41 -12.86 8.85
N ALA A 122 -5.62 -11.78 8.82
CA ALA A 122 -5.15 -11.05 10.01
C ALA A 122 -6.09 -9.92 10.47
N SER A 123 -7.29 -9.80 9.88
CA SER A 123 -8.27 -8.76 10.17
C SER A 123 -9.67 -9.34 10.33
N VAL A 124 -10.57 -8.55 10.92
CA VAL A 124 -11.99 -8.86 11.04
C VAL A 124 -12.83 -7.84 10.26
N PRO A 125 -14.04 -8.20 9.79
CA PRO A 125 -14.99 -7.22 9.30
C PRO A 125 -15.24 -6.12 10.35
N ASP A 126 -15.40 -4.87 9.90
CA ASP A 126 -15.65 -3.70 10.75
C ASP A 126 -17.07 -3.14 10.50
N PRO A 127 -18.14 -3.85 10.91
CA PRO A 127 -19.51 -3.37 10.73
C PRO A 127 -19.80 -2.10 11.55
N GLU A 128 -19.06 -1.87 12.63
CA GLU A 128 -19.11 -0.65 13.45
C GLU A 128 -18.48 0.55 12.76
N ARG A 129 -17.68 0.32 11.71
CA ARG A 129 -17.02 1.34 10.89
C ARG A 129 -16.10 2.22 11.73
N SER A 130 -15.34 1.59 12.62
CA SER A 130 -14.40 2.21 13.56
C SER A 130 -13.47 3.24 12.91
N LEU A 131 -13.05 3.00 11.66
CA LEU A 131 -12.16 3.91 10.93
C LEU A 131 -12.81 5.24 10.52
N ARG A 132 -14.16 5.32 10.43
CA ARG A 132 -14.88 6.51 9.93
C ARG A 132 -14.65 7.77 10.74
N ALA A 133 -14.39 7.66 12.04
CA ALA A 133 -14.10 8.85 12.85
C ALA A 133 -12.73 9.47 12.53
N TRP A 134 -11.85 8.70 11.88
CA TRP A 134 -10.42 9.02 11.82
C TRP A 134 -9.90 9.22 10.40
N VAL A 135 -10.25 8.34 9.45
CA VAL A 135 -9.59 8.29 8.13
C VAL A 135 -10.45 8.84 6.99
N ARG A 136 -9.83 9.56 6.05
CA ARG A 136 -10.53 10.39 5.06
C ARG A 136 -11.38 9.60 4.06
N PRO A 137 -10.91 8.51 3.42
CA PRO A 137 -11.73 7.79 2.43
C PRO A 137 -13.04 7.28 3.03
N THR A 138 -12.98 6.77 4.26
CA THR A 138 -14.16 6.25 4.98
C THR A 138 -15.10 7.36 5.48
N LYS A 139 -14.59 8.56 5.76
CA LYS A 139 -15.37 9.77 6.09
C LYS A 139 -16.15 10.30 4.91
N GLU A 140 -15.51 10.38 3.76
CA GLU A 140 -16.01 11.14 2.61
C GLU A 140 -16.78 10.28 1.59
N ARG A 141 -16.49 8.98 1.49
CA ARG A 141 -17.09 8.10 0.47
C ARG A 141 -18.22 7.24 1.02
N PRO A 142 -19.26 6.94 0.20
CA PRO A 142 -20.24 5.91 0.51
C PRO A 142 -19.60 4.54 0.75
N GLU A 143 -20.21 3.74 1.63
CA GLU A 143 -19.72 2.40 1.97
C GLU A 143 -19.60 1.47 0.75
N ALA A 144 -20.54 1.60 -0.20
CA ALA A 144 -20.55 0.81 -1.42
C ALA A 144 -19.33 1.07 -2.32
N GLU A 145 -18.69 2.23 -2.18
CA GLU A 145 -17.55 2.65 -2.98
C GLU A 145 -16.20 2.35 -2.30
N LEU A 146 -16.21 1.95 -1.02
CA LEU A 146 -15.00 1.57 -0.31
C LEU A 146 -14.53 0.18 -0.74
N ALA A 147 -13.24 0.09 -1.05
CA ALA A 147 -12.58 -1.19 -1.27
C ALA A 147 -12.61 -2.06 -0.01
N GLN A 148 -12.48 -3.37 -0.19
CA GLN A 148 -12.73 -4.34 0.88
C GLN A 148 -11.83 -4.17 2.11
N TRP A 149 -10.58 -3.72 1.94
CA TRP A 149 -9.65 -3.54 3.07
C TRP A 149 -10.04 -2.40 4.01
N TRP A 150 -10.77 -1.39 3.52
CA TRP A 150 -11.32 -0.31 4.34
C TRP A 150 -12.50 -0.73 5.21
N LYS A 151 -13.11 -1.89 4.91
CA LYS A 151 -14.26 -2.45 5.64
C LYS A 151 -13.83 -3.43 6.72
N ARG A 152 -12.54 -3.43 7.05
CA ARG A 152 -11.90 -4.37 7.95
C ARG A 152 -11.02 -3.60 8.93
N ARG A 153 -10.89 -4.16 10.12
CA ARG A 153 -10.00 -3.65 11.15
C ARG A 153 -9.14 -4.77 11.71
N PRO A 154 -7.99 -4.46 12.32
CA PRO A 154 -7.23 -5.44 13.07
C PRO A 154 -8.07 -6.09 14.18
N LEU A 155 -7.71 -7.31 14.60
CA LEU A 155 -8.43 -8.00 15.67
C LEU A 155 -8.43 -7.21 17.00
N ARG A 156 -7.35 -6.47 17.24
CA ARG A 156 -7.18 -5.54 18.35
C ARG A 156 -6.65 -4.23 17.76
N ASP A 157 -7.28 -3.13 18.11
CA ASP A 157 -6.90 -1.81 17.65
C ASP A 157 -5.59 -1.36 18.35
N PRO A 158 -4.51 -1.06 17.60
CA PRO A 158 -3.21 -0.65 18.16
C PRO A 158 -3.04 0.87 18.32
N TRP A 159 -4.09 1.66 18.10
CA TRP A 159 -4.03 3.13 18.07
C TRP A 159 -4.67 3.81 19.30
N ASP A 160 -5.23 3.02 20.22
CA ASP A 160 -5.84 3.49 21.47
C ASP A 160 -4.86 3.42 22.65
#